data_AF-A0AAX2ZB88-F1
#
_entry.id   AF-A0AAX2ZB88-F1
#
_cell.length_a   1.000
_cell.length_b   1.000
_cell.length_c   1.000
_cell.angle_alpha   90.00
_cell.angle_beta   90.00
_cell.angle_gamma   90.00
#
_symmetry.space_group_name_H-M   'P 1'
#
loop_
_entity.id
_entity.type
_entity.pdbx_description
1 polymer ?
#
loop_
_entity_poly.entity_id
_entity_poly.type
_entity_poly.pdbx_seq_one_letter_code
_entity_poly.pdbx_strand_id
1 'polypeptide(L)'
;MAYKWSDDLLTGNMQIDTEHKELIKAINDLLEACSKGKGRAELEKTVKFLSSYTKTHFAHEEALQMKYSYPDYNNHKKYHKHFVEQVESIHKKLLAEGSSIVLVGEINSKVGNWIINHIKREDVKVAQHIKSKSK
;
A
#
# COMPACT_ATOMS: atom_id res chain seq x y z
N MET A 1 7.66 -14.59 6.22
CA MET A 1 7.68 -13.59 7.31
C MET A 1 6.50 -12.65 7.10
N ALA A 2 5.83 -12.20 8.15
CA ALA A 2 4.74 -11.22 8.06
C ALA A 2 5.28 -9.80 8.30
N TYR A 3 4.67 -8.81 7.65
CA TYR A 3 4.92 -7.40 7.91
C TYR A 3 4.27 -7.01 9.23
N LYS A 4 5.04 -6.46 10.16
CA LYS A 4 4.52 -6.04 11.47
C LYS A 4 4.13 -4.57 11.42
N TRP A 5 2.97 -4.26 11.97
CA TRP A 5 2.63 -2.89 12.33
C TRP A 5 3.50 -2.45 13.50
N SER A 6 4.07 -1.25 13.43
CA SER A 6 4.92 -0.68 14.46
C SER A 6 4.77 0.85 14.47
N ASP A 7 5.21 1.49 15.55
CA ASP A 7 4.98 2.92 15.78
C ASP A 7 5.67 3.82 14.73
N ASP A 8 6.71 3.33 14.06
CA ASP A 8 7.37 4.00 12.93
C ASP A 8 6.54 4.02 11.64
N LEU A 9 5.36 3.37 11.64
CA LEU A 9 4.36 3.43 10.57
C LEU A 9 3.20 4.39 10.91
N LEU A 10 3.18 4.96 12.12
CA LEU A 10 2.13 5.89 12.53
C LEU A 10 2.35 7.27 11.91
N THR A 11 1.34 7.73 11.19
CA THR A 11 1.19 9.10 10.70
C THR A 11 0.51 10.00 11.73
N GLY A 12 -0.21 9.42 12.70
CA GLY A 12 -1.01 10.18 13.66
C GLY A 12 -2.30 10.74 13.05
N ASN A 13 -2.57 10.45 11.76
CA ASN A 13 -3.87 10.63 11.16
C ASN A 13 -4.61 9.29 11.22
N MET A 14 -5.68 9.24 12.03
CA MET A 14 -6.44 8.01 12.29
C MET A 14 -6.96 7.34 11.01
N GLN A 15 -7.39 8.12 10.02
CA GLN A 15 -7.89 7.59 8.75
C GLN A 15 -6.77 6.90 7.97
N ILE A 16 -5.64 7.61 7.78
CA ILE A 16 -4.48 7.10 7.06
C ILE A 16 -3.87 5.87 7.75
N ASP A 17 -3.72 5.91 9.08
CA ASP A 17 -3.20 4.79 9.87
C ASP A 17 -4.12 3.55 9.79
N THR A 18 -5.43 3.74 9.66
CA THR A 18 -6.38 2.64 9.45
C THR A 18 -6.21 2.04 8.06
N GLU A 19 -6.12 2.88 7.03
CA GLU A 19 -5.93 2.43 5.64
C GLU A 19 -4.60 1.68 5.46
N HIS A 20 -3.51 2.16 6.07
CA HIS A 20 -2.22 1.45 6.07
C HIS A 20 -2.32 0.06 6.71
N LYS A 21 -3.04 -0.06 7.84
CA LYS A 21 -3.24 -1.35 8.51
C LYS A 21 -4.01 -2.32 7.62
N GLU A 22 -5.04 -1.86 6.92
CA GLU A 22 -5.80 -2.70 5.98
C GLU A 22 -4.93 -3.18 4.80
N LEU A 23 -4.10 -2.31 4.24
CA LEU A 23 -3.14 -2.67 3.18
C LEU A 23 -2.14 -3.73 3.65
N ILE A 24 -1.53 -3.53 4.82
CA ILE A 24 -0.57 -4.46 5.42
C ILE A 24 -1.25 -5.79 5.77
N LYS A 25 -2.48 -5.73 6.27
CA LYS A 25 -3.28 -6.92 6.58
C LYS A 25 -3.52 -7.76 5.32
N ALA A 26 -3.93 -7.15 4.21
CA ALA A 26 -4.18 -7.88 2.97
C ALA A 26 -2.94 -8.62 2.44
N ILE A 27 -1.75 -8.03 2.61
CA ILE A 27 -0.48 -8.67 2.24
C ILE A 27 -0.15 -9.81 3.22
N ASN A 28 -0.34 -9.60 4.52
CA ASN A 28 -0.10 -10.63 5.52
C ASN A 28 -1.03 -11.84 5.37
N ASP A 29 -2.31 -11.61 5.08
CA ASP A 29 -3.30 -12.65 4.80
C ASP A 29 -2.83 -13.53 3.62
N LEU A 30 -2.29 -12.91 2.55
CA LEU A 30 -1.69 -13.65 1.43
C LEU A 30 -0.50 -14.52 1.86
N LEU A 31 0.41 -13.96 2.66
CA LEU A 31 1.60 -14.68 3.13
C LEU A 31 1.24 -15.85 4.05
N GLU A 32 0.23 -15.67 4.89
CA GLU A 32 -0.32 -16.74 5.73
C GLU A 32 -1.02 -17.81 4.88
N ALA A 33 -1.80 -17.41 3.87
CA ALA A 33 -2.41 -18.37 2.95
C ALA A 33 -1.33 -19.18 2.21
N CYS A 34 -0.21 -18.56 1.83
CA CYS A 34 0.91 -19.25 1.22
C CYS A 34 1.53 -20.30 2.15
N SER A 35 1.72 -19.99 3.45
CA SER A 35 2.27 -20.97 4.41
C SER A 35 1.34 -22.16 4.65
N LYS A 36 0.04 -22.00 4.37
CA LYS A 36 -0.99 -23.05 4.46
C LYS A 36 -1.28 -23.74 3.12
N GLY A 37 -0.52 -23.47 2.07
CA GLY A 37 -0.75 -24.04 0.73
C GLY A 37 -1.97 -23.47 -0.02
N LYS A 38 -2.56 -22.37 0.47
CA LYS A 38 -3.76 -21.71 -0.08
C LYS A 38 -3.45 -20.40 -0.81
N GLY A 39 -2.17 -20.08 -1.02
CA GLY A 39 -1.73 -18.79 -1.58
C GLY A 39 -2.33 -18.45 -2.95
N ARG A 40 -2.54 -19.44 -3.82
CA ARG A 40 -3.13 -19.21 -5.15
C ARG A 40 -4.57 -18.69 -5.10
N ALA A 41 -5.37 -19.18 -4.15
CA ALA A 41 -6.75 -18.75 -3.98
C ALA A 41 -6.82 -17.36 -3.34
N GLU A 42 -5.95 -17.08 -2.36
CA GLU A 42 -5.91 -15.77 -1.70
C GLU A 42 -5.35 -14.67 -2.61
N LEU A 43 -4.43 -15.02 -3.53
CA LEU A 43 -3.78 -14.07 -4.44
C LEU A 43 -4.78 -13.20 -5.21
N GLU A 44 -5.83 -13.80 -5.78
CA GLU A 44 -6.81 -13.04 -6.56
C GLU A 44 -7.55 -12.02 -5.71
N LYS A 45 -7.98 -12.44 -4.51
CA LYS A 45 -8.63 -11.56 -3.54
C LYS A 45 -7.69 -10.42 -3.12
N THR A 46 -6.42 -10.72 -2.81
CA THR A 46 -5.43 -9.72 -2.42
C THR A 46 -5.14 -8.73 -3.55
N VAL A 47 -4.92 -9.20 -4.77
CA VAL A 47 -4.63 -8.33 -5.93
C VAL A 47 -5.80 -7.42 -6.25
N LYS A 48 -7.02 -7.95 -6.25
CA LYS A 48 -8.25 -7.17 -6.48
C LYS A 48 -8.45 -6.11 -5.40
N PHE A 49 -8.24 -6.48 -4.13
CA PHE A 49 -8.29 -5.54 -3.02
C PHE A 49 -7.26 -4.42 -3.20
N LEU A 50 -5.98 -4.77 -3.45
CA LEU A 50 -4.92 -3.79 -3.63
C LEU A 50 -5.17 -2.85 -4.80
N SER A 51 -5.63 -3.35 -5.96
CA SER A 51 -5.92 -2.53 -7.16
C SER A 51 -7.00 -1.47 -6.90
N SER A 52 -7.98 -1.78 -6.05
CA SER A 52 -9.05 -0.85 -5.69
C SER A 52 -8.66 0.06 -4.52
N TYR A 53 -8.24 -0.54 -3.41
CA TYR A 53 -8.08 0.14 -2.13
C TYR A 53 -6.91 1.12 -2.13
N THR A 54 -5.85 0.84 -2.89
CA THR A 54 -4.68 1.74 -2.99
C THR A 54 -5.03 3.05 -3.69
N LYS A 55 -5.92 3.03 -4.69
CA LYS A 55 -6.42 4.26 -5.34
C LYS A 55 -7.22 5.12 -4.38
N THR A 56 -8.08 4.49 -3.57
CA THR A 56 -8.87 5.17 -2.53
C THR A 56 -7.95 5.80 -1.49
N HIS A 57 -7.03 5.01 -0.94
CA HIS A 57 -6.06 5.46 0.05
C HIS A 57 -5.23 6.66 -0.45
N PHE A 58 -4.63 6.53 -1.64
CA PHE A 58 -3.84 7.62 -2.22
C PHE A 58 -4.67 8.86 -2.53
N ALA A 59 -5.94 8.72 -2.92
CA ALA A 59 -6.82 9.87 -3.10
C ALA A 59 -7.08 10.62 -1.79
N HIS A 60 -7.25 9.90 -0.68
CA HIS A 60 -7.41 10.52 0.64
C HIS A 60 -6.14 11.23 1.10
N GLU A 61 -4.98 10.59 0.93
CA GLU A 61 -3.71 11.20 1.30
C GLU A 61 -3.38 12.43 0.42
N GLU A 62 -3.58 12.33 -0.89
CA GLU A 62 -3.40 13.46 -1.82
C GLU A 62 -4.33 14.63 -1.47
N ALA A 63 -5.57 14.36 -1.08
CA ALA A 63 -6.50 15.39 -0.63
C ALA A 63 -6.00 16.09 0.64
N LEU A 64 -5.43 15.34 1.60
CA LEU A 64 -4.80 15.91 2.78
C LEU A 64 -3.56 16.75 2.42
N GLN A 65 -2.70 16.23 1.55
CA GLN A 65 -1.51 16.96 1.09
C GLN A 65 -1.89 18.29 0.43
N MET A 66 -2.91 18.31 -0.45
CA MET A 66 -3.40 19.54 -1.06
C MET A 66 -4.01 20.49 -0.02
N LYS A 67 -4.87 19.99 0.89
CA LYS A 67 -5.51 20.79 1.94
C LYS A 67 -4.50 21.54 2.81
N TYR A 68 -3.39 20.89 3.14
CA TYR A 68 -2.33 21.48 3.99
C TYR A 68 -1.17 22.07 3.19
N SER A 69 -1.31 22.20 1.87
CA SER A 69 -0.27 22.74 0.97
C SER A 69 1.09 22.06 1.18
N TYR A 70 1.11 20.73 1.18
CA TYR A 70 2.33 19.94 1.34
C TYR A 70 3.31 20.24 0.18
N PRO A 71 4.55 20.70 0.46
CA PRO A 71 5.45 21.20 -0.57
C PRO A 71 5.86 20.18 -1.64
N ASP A 72 5.96 18.89 -1.27
CA ASP A 72 6.45 17.83 -2.16
C ASP A 72 5.32 16.99 -2.80
N TYR A 73 4.08 17.51 -2.78
CA TYR A 73 2.88 16.84 -3.32
C TYR A 73 3.10 16.22 -4.71
N ASN A 74 3.72 16.97 -5.63
CA ASN A 74 3.88 16.53 -7.01
C ASN A 74 4.81 15.31 -7.14
N ASN A 75 5.83 15.18 -6.29
CA ASN A 75 6.69 14.00 -6.31
C ASN A 75 6.04 12.84 -5.58
N HIS A 76 5.38 13.11 -4.45
CA HIS A 76 4.63 12.10 -3.72
C HIS A 76 3.57 11.42 -4.62
N LYS A 77 2.78 12.21 -5.36
CA LYS A 77 1.79 11.72 -6.34
C LYS A 77 2.40 10.85 -7.45
N LYS A 78 3.66 11.11 -7.86
CA LYS A 78 4.34 10.24 -8.84
C LYS A 78 4.64 8.87 -8.26
N TYR A 79 5.01 8.79 -6.97
CA TYR A 79 5.20 7.52 -6.28
C TYR A 79 3.90 6.72 -6.27
N HIS A 80 2.77 7.35 -5.93
CA HIS A 80 1.43 6.74 -5.98
C HIS A 80 1.09 6.21 -7.36
N LYS A 81 1.25 7.03 -8.40
CA LYS A 81 0.95 6.65 -9.77
C LYS A 81 1.76 5.43 -10.20
N HIS A 82 3.07 5.44 -9.94
CA HIS A 82 3.95 4.33 -10.29
C HIS A 82 3.56 3.04 -9.54
N PHE A 83 3.16 3.15 -8.28
CA PHE A 83 2.70 2.01 -7.51
C PHE A 83 1.39 1.42 -8.07
N VAL A 84 0.40 2.25 -8.38
CA VAL A 84 -0.86 1.81 -8.99
C VAL A 84 -0.59 1.09 -10.31
N GLU A 85 0.28 1.64 -11.17
CA GLU A 85 0.68 1.00 -12.43
C GLU A 85 1.30 -0.39 -12.21
N GLN A 86 2.12 -0.56 -11.18
CA GLN A 86 2.70 -1.86 -10.82
C GLN A 86 1.63 -2.86 -10.37
N VAL A 87 0.70 -2.45 -9.50
CA VAL A 87 -0.40 -3.32 -9.03
C VAL A 87 -1.31 -3.72 -10.20
N GLU A 88 -1.65 -2.78 -11.08
CA GLU A 88 -2.43 -3.06 -12.29
C GLU A 88 -1.69 -4.01 -13.25
N SER A 89 -0.37 -3.88 -13.38
CA SER A 89 0.42 -4.82 -14.17
C SER A 89 0.35 -6.24 -13.60
N ILE A 90 0.43 -6.41 -12.28
CA ILE A 90 0.31 -7.73 -11.64
C ILE A 90 -1.11 -8.28 -11.81
N HIS A 91 -2.13 -7.43 -11.68
CA HIS A 91 -3.53 -7.80 -11.90
C HIS A 91 -3.78 -8.29 -13.33
N LYS A 92 -3.23 -7.60 -14.35
CA LYS A 92 -3.33 -8.05 -15.74
C LYS A 92 -2.67 -9.41 -15.98
N LYS A 93 -1.48 -9.65 -15.43
CA LYS A 93 -0.82 -10.96 -15.50
C LYS A 93 -1.66 -12.05 -14.83
N LEU A 94 -2.22 -11.75 -13.66
CA LEU A 94 -3.10 -12.68 -12.95
C LEU A 94 -4.32 -13.06 -13.81
N LEU A 95 -4.96 -12.10 -14.49
CA LEU A 95 -6.11 -12.38 -15.35
C LEU A 95 -5.73 -13.17 -16.61
N ALA A 96 -4.54 -12.94 -17.16
CA ALA A 96 -4.08 -13.60 -18.38
C ALA A 96 -3.53 -15.02 -18.15
N GLU A 97 -2.77 -15.21 -17.07
CA GLU A 97 -1.97 -16.41 -16.81
C GLU A 97 -2.48 -17.23 -15.63
N GLY A 98 -3.39 -16.68 -14.83
CA GLY A 98 -3.87 -17.27 -13.58
C GLY A 98 -2.89 -17.15 -12.41
N SER A 99 -3.30 -17.67 -11.25
CA SER A 99 -2.50 -17.57 -10.02
C SER A 99 -1.23 -18.42 -10.09
N SER A 100 -0.07 -17.80 -9.88
CA SER A 100 1.23 -18.47 -9.87
C SER A 100 2.08 -18.07 -8.66
N ILE A 101 3.07 -18.91 -8.31
CA ILE A 101 4.01 -18.60 -7.23
C ILE A 101 4.89 -17.39 -7.55
N VAL A 102 5.13 -17.15 -8.84
CA VAL A 102 5.86 -15.97 -9.32
C VAL A 102 5.07 -14.70 -8.97
N LEU A 103 3.76 -14.67 -9.23
CA LEU A 103 2.92 -13.52 -8.90
C LEU A 103 2.79 -13.27 -7.39
N VAL A 104 2.75 -14.33 -6.58
CA VAL A 104 2.85 -14.20 -5.11
C VAL A 104 4.16 -13.52 -4.71
N GLY A 105 5.27 -13.95 -5.31
CA GLY A 105 6.59 -13.34 -5.10
C GLY A 105 6.63 -11.87 -5.52
N GLU A 106 6.01 -11.51 -6.66
CA GLU A 106 5.89 -10.13 -7.12
C GLU A 106 5.07 -9.28 -6.13
N ILE A 107 3.94 -9.76 -5.62
CA ILE A 107 3.16 -9.03 -4.61
C ILE A 107 3.98 -8.80 -3.34
N ASN A 108 4.63 -9.83 -2.81
CA ASN A 108 5.44 -9.66 -1.60
C ASN A 108 6.60 -8.67 -1.83
N SER A 109 7.36 -8.85 -2.91
CA SER A 109 8.59 -8.07 -3.14
C SER A 109 8.36 -6.66 -3.68
N LYS A 110 7.39 -6.46 -4.58
CA LYS A 110 7.14 -5.17 -5.25
C LYS A 110 6.06 -4.35 -4.57
N VAL A 111 5.03 -5.00 -4.01
CA VAL A 111 3.94 -4.30 -3.34
C VAL A 111 4.22 -4.18 -1.85
N GLY A 112 4.44 -5.30 -1.16
CA GLY A 112 4.63 -5.32 0.29
C GLY A 112 5.81 -4.48 0.75
N ASN A 113 6.99 -4.68 0.16
CA ASN A 113 8.16 -3.88 0.51
C ASN A 113 8.00 -2.40 0.14
N TRP A 114 7.30 -2.08 -0.96
CA TRP A 114 7.09 -0.70 -1.34
C TRP A 114 6.20 0.01 -0.33
N ILE A 115 5.06 -0.58 0.07
CA ILE A 115 4.14 0.01 1.05
C ILE A 115 4.89 0.34 2.35
N ILE A 116 5.63 -0.62 2.90
CA ILE A 116 6.35 -0.40 4.16
C ILE A 116 7.40 0.71 4.02
N ASN A 117 8.16 0.73 2.92
CA ASN A 117 9.18 1.76 2.73
C ASN A 117 8.57 3.13 2.45
N HIS A 118 7.45 3.19 1.74
CA HIS A 118 6.74 4.42 1.43
C HIS A 118 6.20 5.06 2.70
N ILE A 119 5.47 4.31 3.52
CA ILE A 119 4.94 4.78 4.81
C ILE A 119 6.07 5.35 5.68
N LYS A 120 7.15 4.57 5.88
CA LYS A 120 8.27 4.98 6.75
C LYS A 120 9.04 6.20 6.27
N ARG A 121 9.02 6.50 4.96
CA ARG A 121 9.89 7.53 4.37
C ARG A 121 9.15 8.74 3.85
N GLU A 122 7.95 8.57 3.33
CA GLU A 122 7.20 9.62 2.64
C GLU A 122 5.97 10.04 3.47
N ASP A 123 5.11 9.10 3.87
CA ASP A 123 3.84 9.42 4.54
C ASP A 123 4.08 10.01 5.95
N VAL A 124 5.14 9.56 6.63
CA VAL A 124 5.59 10.18 7.89
C VAL A 124 6.01 11.65 7.70
N LYS A 125 6.56 12.05 6.54
CA LYS A 125 6.87 13.47 6.27
C LYS A 125 5.60 14.28 6.07
N VAL A 126 4.60 13.71 5.38
CA VAL A 126 3.28 14.33 5.19
C VAL A 126 2.61 14.56 6.55
N ALA A 127 2.61 13.54 7.41
CA ALA A 127 2.14 13.61 8.78
C ALA A 127 2.77 14.73 9.60
N GLN A 128 4.11 14.82 9.58
CA GLN A 128 4.86 15.86 10.27
C GLN A 128 4.48 17.26 9.79
N HIS A 129 4.33 17.45 8.48
CA HIS A 129 3.90 18.72 7.89
C HIS A 129 2.48 19.10 8.34
N ILE A 130 1.52 18.18 8.24
CA ILE A 130 0.12 18.42 8.66
C ILE A 130 0.05 18.78 10.14
N LYS A 131 0.78 18.06 11.01
CA LYS A 131 0.87 18.35 12.44
C LYS A 131 1.43 19.74 12.72
N SER A 132 2.40 20.21 11.92
CA SER A 132 2.97 21.56 12.06
C SER A 132 2.00 22.69 11.69
N LYS A 133 1.01 22.39 10.84
CA LYS A 133 -0.01 23.34 10.33
C LYS A 133 -1.35 23.29 11.08
N SER A 134 -1.54 22.30 11.94
CA SER A 134 -2.78 22.10 12.73
C SER A 134 -2.70 22.66 14.15
N LYS A 135 -1.67 23.48 14.43
CA LYS A 135 -1.56 24.30 15.65
C LYS A 135 -2.10 25.70 15.37
#